data_AF-L8JJW7-F1
#
_entry.id   AF-L8JJW7-F1
#
_cell.length_a   1.000
_cell.length_b   1.000
_cell.length_c   1.000
_cell.angle_alpha   90.00
_cell.angle_beta   90.00
_cell.angle_gamma   90.00
#
_symmetry.space_group_name_H-M   'P 1'
#
loop_
_entity.id
_entity.type
_entity.pdbx_description
1 polymer ?
#
loop_
_entity_poly.entity_id
_entity_poly.type
_entity_poly.pdbx_seq_one_letter_code
_entity_poly.pdbx_strand_id
1 'polypeptide(L)'
;MSISIYKVTTRKQSTLKGAAYLLFKGDVLSAVNWDFNRPLTDHEKNVIRSKFPFSQEDLKGFGEIFAVKEMEAKTAHDKLKLFCMYFKARRGSTYTAKKQEKANIKEVVVTEGLLNTYFSNDSFPLSYAKSINDYIRHYNYIRDINRNGIPEKSKFPNEYDARFEKQLSPEELSQYWAHLRNLGWRQNSRKVWVAPGKLDI
;
A
#
# COMPACT_ATOMS: atom_id res chain seq x y z
N MET A 1 -5.03 -1.87 13.88
CA MET A 1 -3.85 -1.23 14.53
C MET A 1 -3.26 -0.23 13.57
N SER A 2 -3.15 1.04 13.98
CA SER A 2 -2.45 2.07 13.20
C SER A 2 -0.95 1.77 13.17
N ILE A 3 -0.34 2.00 12.02
CA ILE A 3 1.11 1.97 11.84
C ILE A 3 1.50 3.40 11.46
N SER A 4 2.51 3.93 12.13
CA SER A 4 3.08 5.25 11.81
C SER A 4 4.59 5.11 11.73
N ILE A 5 5.19 5.72 10.71
CA ILE A 5 6.63 5.65 10.50
C ILE A 5 7.24 7.05 10.50
N TYR A 6 8.25 7.24 11.32
CA TYR A 6 8.98 8.50 11.42
C TYR A 6 10.39 8.36 10.90
N LYS A 7 10.84 9.36 10.15
CA LYS A 7 12.23 9.54 9.74
C LYS A 7 12.89 10.54 10.67
N VAL A 8 14.00 10.13 11.26
CA VAL A 8 14.81 10.90 12.19
C VAL A 8 16.16 11.17 11.53
N THR A 9 16.47 12.45 11.30
CA THR A 9 17.74 12.88 10.69
C THR A 9 18.51 13.79 11.63
N THR A 10 19.83 13.81 11.51
CA THR A 10 20.68 14.75 12.25
C THR A 10 20.43 16.19 11.78
N ARG A 11 20.53 17.16 12.70
CA ARG A 11 20.48 18.58 12.35
C ARG A 11 21.75 18.98 11.56
N LYS A 12 21.64 20.00 10.70
CA LYS A 12 22.56 20.41 9.61
C LYS A 12 24.07 20.53 9.92
N GLN A 13 24.51 20.49 11.18
CA GLN A 13 25.92 20.66 11.59
C GLN A 13 26.63 19.38 12.03
N SER A 14 25.99 18.20 11.94
CA SER A 14 26.63 16.95 12.35
C SER A 14 27.40 16.28 11.21
N THR A 15 28.56 15.68 11.52
CA THR A 15 29.33 14.82 10.59
C THR A 15 28.66 13.46 10.32
N LEU A 16 27.67 13.09 11.13
CA LEU A 16 26.85 11.90 10.98
C LEU A 16 25.81 12.13 9.87
N LYS A 17 25.93 11.42 8.75
CA LYS A 17 25.01 11.49 7.61
C LYS A 17 24.13 10.24 7.59
N GLY A 18 22.85 10.42 7.30
CA GLY A 18 21.89 9.31 7.19
C GLY A 18 20.61 9.58 7.96
N ALA A 19 19.88 8.51 8.28
CA ALA A 19 18.63 8.59 9.01
C ALA A 19 18.40 7.36 9.89
N ALA A 20 17.63 7.53 10.96
CA ALA A 20 16.95 6.44 11.61
C ALA A 20 15.48 6.45 11.20
N TYR A 21 14.87 5.26 11.11
CA TYR A 21 13.45 5.12 10.84
C TYR A 21 12.79 4.38 12.00
N LEU A 22 11.78 4.99 12.59
CA LEU A 22 11.08 4.51 13.77
C LEU A 22 9.68 4.03 13.36
N LEU A 23 9.35 2.79 13.68
CA LEU A 23 8.03 2.21 13.44
C LEU A 23 7.24 2.16 14.73
N PHE A 24 6.10 2.84 14.76
CA PHE A 24 5.14 2.75 15.85
C PHE A 24 3.94 1.90 15.43
N LYS A 25 3.47 1.05 16.35
CA LYS A 25 2.19 0.34 16.24
C LYS A 25 1.28 0.88 17.34
N GLY A 26 0.26 1.65 16.96
CA GLY A 26 -0.40 2.55 17.91
C GLY A 26 0.62 3.55 18.45
N ASP A 27 0.70 3.66 19.77
CA ASP A 27 1.63 4.56 20.46
C ASP A 27 2.91 3.86 20.93
N VAL A 28 3.18 2.61 20.53
CA VAL A 28 4.36 1.88 21.02
C VAL A 28 5.39 1.69 19.91
N LEU A 29 6.65 2.06 20.18
CA LEU A 29 7.77 1.80 19.29
C LEU A 29 7.95 0.28 19.11
N SER A 30 7.78 -0.18 17.88
CA SER A 30 7.84 -1.60 17.52
C SER A 30 9.12 -1.98 16.78
N ALA A 31 9.70 -1.08 15.99
CA ALA A 31 10.94 -1.36 15.28
C ALA A 31 11.74 -0.10 14.98
N VAL A 32 13.06 -0.29 14.84
CA VAL A 32 14.02 0.77 14.52
C VAL A 32 14.89 0.28 13.37
N ASN A 33 15.10 1.12 12.36
CA ASN A 33 16.07 0.91 11.29
C ASN A 33 17.11 2.02 11.31
N TRP A 34 18.34 1.69 11.65
CA TRP A 34 19.46 2.63 11.63
C TRP A 34 20.13 2.61 10.26
N ASP A 35 20.20 3.76 9.62
CA ASP A 35 20.79 3.91 8.30
C ASP A 35 21.71 5.14 8.25
N PHE A 36 22.72 5.09 9.10
CA PHE A 36 23.77 6.09 9.17
C PHE A 36 25.03 5.60 8.44
N ASN A 37 25.77 6.55 7.89
CA ASN A 37 27.00 6.29 7.14
C ASN A 37 28.16 5.76 8.00
N ARG A 38 28.04 5.81 9.33
CA ARG A 38 28.98 5.24 10.29
C ARG A 38 28.24 4.76 11.54
N PRO A 39 28.84 3.87 12.34
CA PRO A 39 28.36 3.60 13.69
C PRO A 39 28.26 4.89 14.51
N LEU A 40 27.29 4.91 15.41
CA LEU A 40 27.14 5.97 16.40
C LEU A 40 28.32 5.97 17.38
N THR A 41 28.82 7.14 17.74
CA THR A 41 29.79 7.30 18.84
C THR A 41 29.14 7.00 20.18
N ASP A 42 29.91 6.77 21.24
CA ASP A 42 29.33 6.48 22.56
C ASP A 42 28.58 7.68 23.13
N HIS A 43 29.01 8.90 22.82
CA HIS A 43 28.24 10.11 23.13
C HIS A 43 26.88 10.11 22.41
N GLU A 44 26.86 9.86 21.10
CA GLU A 44 25.62 9.79 20.31
C GLU A 44 24.70 8.67 20.82
N LYS A 45 25.24 7.49 21.14
CA LYS A 45 24.49 6.38 21.73
C LYS A 45 23.90 6.76 23.09
N ASN A 46 24.67 7.42 23.95
CA ASN A 46 24.20 7.80 25.29
C ASN A 46 23.08 8.83 25.21
N VAL A 47 23.21 9.82 24.32
CA VAL A 47 22.16 10.81 24.06
C VAL A 47 20.90 10.15 23.49
N ILE A 48 21.05 9.21 22.54
CA ILE A 48 19.93 8.47 21.96
C ILE A 48 19.27 7.57 23.02
N ARG A 49 20.05 6.85 23.82
CA ARG A 49 19.54 5.92 24.86
C ARG A 49 18.81 6.67 25.97
N SER A 50 19.34 7.82 26.42
CA SER A 50 18.73 8.59 27.52
C SER A 50 17.43 9.26 27.13
N LYS A 51 17.19 9.47 25.83
CA LYS A 51 15.97 10.08 25.29
C LYS A 51 15.23 9.16 24.33
N PHE A 52 15.48 7.86 24.36
CA PHE A 52 14.98 6.96 23.31
C PHE A 52 13.45 6.97 23.30
N PRO A 53 12.81 7.29 22.16
CA PRO A 53 11.36 7.42 22.15
C PRO A 53 10.74 6.02 22.19
N PHE A 54 9.97 5.74 23.24
CA PHE A 54 9.19 4.50 23.34
C PHE A 54 7.74 4.74 22.91
N SER A 55 7.29 6.00 23.02
CA SER A 55 6.01 6.50 22.54
C SER A 55 6.13 7.57 21.44
N GLN A 56 5.03 7.89 20.75
CA GLN A 56 5.03 8.99 19.79
C GLN A 56 5.18 10.34 20.48
N GLU A 57 4.72 10.49 21.72
CA GLU A 57 4.87 11.72 22.50
C GLU A 57 6.34 12.03 22.81
N ASP A 58 7.13 11.00 23.09
CA ASP A 58 8.57 11.12 23.36
C ASP A 58 9.34 11.74 22.18
N LEU A 59 8.81 11.63 20.95
CA LEU A 59 9.42 12.23 19.76
C LEU A 59 9.58 13.75 19.87
N LYS A 60 8.74 14.42 20.66
CA LYS A 60 8.83 15.87 20.91
C LYS A 60 10.16 16.23 21.58
N GLY A 61 10.60 15.44 22.57
CA GLY A 61 11.88 15.62 23.26
C GLY A 61 13.09 15.23 22.40
N PHE A 62 12.88 14.33 21.43
CA PHE A 62 13.90 13.95 20.45
C PHE A 62 14.23 15.07 19.44
N GLY A 63 13.27 15.98 19.25
CA GLY A 63 13.35 17.11 18.34
C GLY A 63 14.54 18.04 18.60
N GLU A 64 15.04 18.14 19.84
CA GLU A 64 16.17 19.00 20.20
C GLU A 64 17.47 18.61 19.50
N ILE A 65 17.70 17.30 19.34
CA ILE A 65 18.94 16.73 18.81
C ILE A 65 18.76 16.34 17.34
N PHE A 66 17.58 15.81 17.00
CA PHE A 66 17.27 15.30 15.67
C PHE A 66 16.10 16.06 15.05
N ALA A 67 16.10 16.17 13.72
CA ALA A 67 14.89 16.53 12.99
C ALA A 67 14.04 15.26 12.84
N VAL A 68 12.87 15.25 13.49
CA VAL A 68 11.88 14.19 13.37
C VAL A 68 10.80 14.63 12.40
N LYS A 69 10.49 13.79 11.41
CA LYS A 69 9.37 14.02 10.49
C LYS A 69 8.64 12.71 10.27
N GLU A 70 7.32 12.80 10.13
CA GLU A 70 6.55 11.69 9.57
C GLU A 70 7.08 11.35 8.18
N MET A 71 7.12 10.06 7.85
CA MET A 71 7.86 9.57 6.70
C MET A 71 7.12 9.86 5.39
N GLU A 72 7.56 10.91 4.71
CA GLU A 72 7.17 11.16 3.32
C GLU A 72 8.14 10.44 2.37
N ALA A 73 7.68 9.38 1.71
CA ALA A 73 8.50 8.57 0.80
C ALA A 73 8.75 9.25 -0.57
N LYS A 74 9.54 10.34 -0.56
CA LYS A 74 9.86 11.13 -1.75
C LYS A 74 10.95 10.51 -2.61
N THR A 75 12.04 10.05 -1.98
CA THR A 75 13.18 9.46 -2.70
C THR A 75 12.98 7.95 -2.90
N ALA A 76 13.66 7.36 -3.90
CA ALA A 76 13.64 5.90 -4.09
C ALA A 76 14.10 5.14 -2.84
N HIS A 77 15.06 5.71 -2.11
CA HIS A 77 15.53 5.19 -0.84
C HIS A 77 14.44 5.22 0.23
N ASP A 78 13.73 6.34 0.38
CA ASP A 78 12.63 6.45 1.35
C ASP A 78 11.49 5.49 0.98
N LYS A 79 11.11 5.40 -0.29
CA LYS A 79 10.10 4.44 -0.78
C LYS A 79 10.46 3.00 -0.41
N LEU A 80 11.72 2.63 -0.61
CA LEU A 80 12.24 1.31 -0.24
C LEU A 80 12.14 1.06 1.26
N LYS A 81 12.60 2.01 2.09
CA LYS A 81 12.57 1.88 3.54
C LYS A 81 11.14 1.77 4.07
N LEU A 82 10.24 2.60 3.55
CA LEU A 82 8.83 2.57 3.91
C LEU A 82 8.22 1.19 3.62
N PHE A 83 8.47 0.63 2.43
CA PHE A 83 8.03 -0.72 2.09
C PHE A 83 8.59 -1.77 3.05
N CYS A 84 9.91 -1.79 3.28
CA CYS A 84 10.55 -2.78 4.16
C CYS A 84 10.01 -2.73 5.60
N MET A 85 9.73 -1.52 6.10
CA MET A 85 9.18 -1.31 7.43
C MET A 85 7.74 -1.82 7.53
N TYR A 86 6.90 -1.52 6.54
CA TYR A 86 5.56 -2.08 6.44
C TYR A 86 5.57 -3.61 6.35
N PHE A 87 6.46 -4.16 5.53
CA PHE A 87 6.63 -5.60 5.40
C PHE A 87 6.97 -6.23 6.75
N LYS A 88 7.96 -5.69 7.47
CA LYS A 88 8.33 -6.18 8.81
C LYS A 88 7.18 -6.07 9.80
N ALA A 89 6.43 -4.95 9.79
CA ALA A 89 5.29 -4.79 10.69
C ALA A 89 4.17 -5.79 10.42
N ARG A 90 3.92 -6.14 9.15
CA ARG A 90 2.82 -7.00 8.71
C ARG A 90 3.17 -8.49 8.68
N ARG A 91 4.42 -8.84 8.38
CA ARG A 91 4.88 -10.23 8.21
C ARG A 91 5.83 -10.70 9.29
N GLY A 92 6.31 -9.82 10.17
CA GLY A 92 7.24 -10.14 11.27
C GLY A 92 8.68 -10.38 10.83
N SER A 93 8.94 -10.59 9.54
CA SER A 93 10.27 -10.82 8.98
C SER A 93 10.83 -9.61 8.24
N THR A 94 12.15 -9.51 8.15
CA THR A 94 12.82 -8.43 7.41
C THR A 94 12.77 -8.67 5.91
N TYR A 95 12.45 -7.63 5.14
CA TYR A 95 12.51 -7.68 3.68
C TYR A 95 13.87 -7.24 3.14
N THR A 96 14.49 -8.07 2.30
CA THR A 96 15.74 -7.75 1.62
C THR A 96 15.48 -7.50 0.15
N ALA A 97 15.48 -6.23 -0.27
CA ALA A 97 15.20 -5.87 -1.64
C ALA A 97 16.34 -6.20 -2.60
N LYS A 98 15.99 -6.78 -3.75
CA LYS A 98 16.91 -7.10 -4.84
C LYS A 98 17.35 -5.82 -5.57
N LYS A 99 18.50 -5.87 -6.24
CA LYS A 99 19.06 -4.73 -7.00
C LYS A 99 18.06 -4.13 -8.00
N GLN A 100 17.33 -4.98 -8.71
CA GLN A 100 16.31 -4.56 -9.68
C GLN A 100 15.12 -3.84 -9.02
N GLU A 101 14.67 -4.33 -7.86
CA GLU A 101 13.58 -3.70 -7.10
C GLU A 101 13.95 -2.29 -6.63
N LYS A 102 15.19 -2.11 -6.16
CA LYS A 102 15.72 -0.80 -5.76
C LYS A 102 15.67 0.22 -6.91
N ALA A 103 15.89 -0.24 -8.14
CA ALA A 103 15.82 0.61 -9.32
C ALA A 103 14.37 0.92 -9.71
N ASN A 104 13.48 -0.08 -9.68
CA ASN A 104 12.12 0.04 -10.20
C ASN A 104 11.16 0.76 -9.24
N ILE A 105 11.41 0.72 -7.92
CA ILE A 105 10.54 1.37 -6.93
C ILE A 105 10.47 2.89 -7.09
N LYS A 106 11.45 3.50 -7.78
CA LYS A 106 11.44 4.94 -8.07
C LYS A 106 10.28 5.35 -8.98
N GLU A 107 9.80 4.44 -9.84
CA GLU A 107 8.78 4.67 -10.87
C GLU A 107 7.34 4.73 -10.32
N VAL A 108 7.13 4.30 -9.08
CA VAL A 108 5.80 4.25 -8.45
C VAL A 108 5.73 5.16 -7.23
N VAL A 109 4.53 5.60 -6.88
CA VAL A 109 4.32 6.27 -5.60
C VAL A 109 4.22 5.20 -4.50
N VAL A 110 4.80 5.47 -3.34
CA VAL A 110 4.67 4.61 -2.16
C VAL A 110 4.20 5.49 -1.03
N THR A 111 2.99 5.24 -0.53
CA THR A 111 2.42 5.92 0.64
C THR A 111 1.92 4.91 1.63
N GLU A 112 1.69 5.34 2.87
CA GLU A 112 1.12 4.50 3.92
C GLU A 112 -0.23 3.90 3.53
N GLY A 113 -1.11 4.67 2.89
CA GLY A 113 -2.41 4.19 2.41
C GLY A 113 -2.30 3.08 1.37
N LEU A 114 -1.43 3.25 0.37
CA LEU A 114 -1.21 2.25 -0.67
C LEU A 114 -0.59 0.96 -0.10
N LEU A 115 0.37 1.09 0.81
CA LEU A 115 0.97 -0.08 1.47
C LEU A 115 -0.03 -0.78 2.39
N ASN A 116 -0.84 -0.03 3.15
CA ASN A 116 -1.92 -0.61 3.94
C ASN A 116 -2.85 -1.44 3.04
N THR A 117 -3.36 -0.85 1.96
CA THR A 117 -4.21 -1.53 0.97
C THR A 117 -3.54 -2.78 0.41
N TYR A 118 -2.27 -2.68 0.02
CA TYR A 118 -1.52 -3.80 -0.55
C TYR A 118 -1.32 -4.96 0.44
N PHE A 119 -0.94 -4.65 1.69
CA PHE A 119 -0.64 -5.66 2.70
C PHE A 119 -1.86 -6.24 3.38
N SER A 120 -3.00 -5.54 3.40
CA SER A 120 -4.26 -6.04 3.99
C SER A 120 -5.13 -6.81 3.01
N ASN A 121 -4.87 -6.71 1.70
CA ASN A 121 -5.67 -7.38 0.70
C ASN A 121 -5.07 -8.74 0.34
N ASP A 122 -5.79 -9.81 0.67
CA ASP A 122 -5.42 -11.20 0.37
C ASP A 122 -6.23 -11.78 -0.81
N SER A 123 -6.98 -10.96 -1.54
CA SER A 123 -7.72 -11.36 -2.74
C SER A 123 -6.86 -11.30 -3.99
N PHE A 124 -7.14 -12.15 -4.97
CA PHE A 124 -6.53 -12.07 -6.31
C PHE A 124 -6.75 -10.67 -6.92
N PRO A 125 -5.72 -10.04 -7.54
CA PRO A 125 -4.38 -10.55 -7.83
C PRO A 125 -3.34 -10.39 -6.72
N LEU A 126 -3.70 -9.80 -5.57
CA LEU A 126 -2.76 -9.50 -4.48
C LEU A 126 -2.55 -10.67 -3.51
N SER A 127 -3.19 -11.81 -3.72
CA SER A 127 -3.13 -12.99 -2.84
C SER A 127 -1.74 -13.68 -2.79
N TYR A 128 -0.84 -13.33 -3.71
CA TYR A 128 0.50 -13.92 -3.78
C TYR A 128 1.47 -13.39 -2.72
N ALA A 129 2.66 -13.97 -2.67
CA ALA A 129 3.74 -13.56 -1.78
C ALA A 129 4.08 -12.07 -2.00
N LYS A 130 3.94 -11.29 -0.94
CA LYS A 130 4.15 -9.83 -0.99
C LYS A 130 5.60 -9.52 -1.32
N SER A 131 5.84 -8.67 -2.31
CA SER A 131 7.18 -8.23 -2.72
C SER A 131 7.11 -6.87 -3.42
N ILE A 132 8.26 -6.20 -3.58
CA ILE A 132 8.28 -4.90 -4.28
C ILE A 132 7.90 -5.09 -5.75
N ASN A 133 8.42 -6.13 -6.41
CA ASN A 133 8.05 -6.42 -7.79
C ASN A 133 6.54 -6.68 -7.96
N ASP A 134 5.93 -7.41 -7.02
CA ASP A 134 4.48 -7.67 -7.03
C ASP A 134 3.67 -6.39 -6.78
N TYR A 135 4.09 -5.56 -5.80
CA TYR A 135 3.52 -4.24 -5.57
C TYR A 135 3.56 -3.35 -6.82
N ILE A 136 4.71 -3.30 -7.51
CA ILE A 136 4.87 -2.50 -8.73
C ILE A 136 3.97 -3.03 -9.85
N ARG A 137 3.96 -4.36 -10.06
CA ARG A 137 3.13 -5.01 -11.09
C ARG A 137 1.65 -4.68 -10.91
N HIS A 138 1.17 -4.64 -9.67
CA HIS A 138 -0.24 -4.39 -9.35
C HIS A 138 -0.51 -2.97 -8.87
N TYR A 139 0.41 -2.03 -9.09
CA TYR A 139 0.33 -0.67 -8.55
C TYR A 139 -0.97 0.06 -8.91
N ASN A 140 -1.40 0.00 -10.18
CA ASN A 140 -2.65 0.66 -10.60
C ASN A 140 -3.88 0.07 -9.92
N TYR A 141 -3.90 -1.25 -9.71
CA TYR A 141 -4.98 -1.94 -9.01
C TYR A 141 -5.02 -1.56 -7.53
N ILE A 142 -3.86 -1.51 -6.87
CA ILE A 142 -3.74 -1.06 -5.47
C ILE A 142 -4.20 0.40 -5.33
N ARG A 143 -3.81 1.27 -6.26
CA ARG A 143 -4.21 2.68 -6.28
C ARG A 143 -5.72 2.83 -6.44
N ASP A 144 -6.33 2.03 -7.31
CA ASP A 144 -7.76 2.02 -7.53
C ASP A 144 -8.52 1.59 -6.27
N ILE A 145 -8.11 0.47 -5.65
CA ILE A 145 -8.71 0.01 -4.38
C ILE A 145 -8.57 1.06 -3.29
N ASN A 146 -7.39 1.67 -3.15
CA ASN A 146 -7.15 2.66 -2.12
C ASN A 146 -8.01 3.92 -2.28
N ARG A 147 -8.42 4.25 -3.51
CA ARG A 147 -9.25 5.43 -3.79
C ARG A 147 -10.75 5.11 -3.75
N ASN A 148 -11.13 3.98 -4.33
CA ASN A 148 -12.52 3.65 -4.67
C ASN A 148 -13.07 2.47 -3.84
N GLY A 149 -12.24 1.83 -3.02
CA GLY A 149 -12.59 0.57 -2.35
C GLY A 149 -12.33 -0.65 -3.24
N ILE A 150 -12.46 -1.84 -2.66
CA ILE A 150 -12.35 -3.08 -3.43
C ILE A 150 -13.52 -3.10 -4.42
N PRO A 151 -13.26 -3.22 -5.74
CA PRO A 151 -14.36 -3.36 -6.69
C PRO A 151 -15.16 -4.59 -6.27
N GLU A 152 -16.46 -4.41 -6.02
CA GLU A 152 -17.35 -5.56 -5.89
C GLU A 152 -17.22 -6.36 -7.18
N LYS A 153 -16.68 -7.58 -7.08
CA LYS A 153 -16.77 -8.52 -8.18
C LYS A 153 -18.26 -8.68 -8.43
N SER A 154 -18.74 -8.15 -9.54
CA SER A 154 -20.11 -8.37 -9.95
C SER A 154 -20.34 -9.88 -9.93
N LYS A 155 -21.34 -10.31 -9.16
CA LYS A 155 -21.77 -11.72 -9.14
C LYS A 155 -22.31 -12.18 -10.50
N PHE A 156 -22.47 -11.22 -11.42
CA PHE A 156 -23.03 -11.41 -12.73
C PHE A 156 -21.92 -11.58 -13.79
N PRO A 157 -22.11 -12.49 -14.76
CA PRO A 157 -21.22 -12.60 -15.90
C PRO A 157 -21.21 -11.31 -16.72
N ASN A 158 -20.08 -11.01 -17.37
CA ASN A 158 -19.93 -9.82 -18.23
C ASN A 158 -20.57 -9.99 -19.62
N GLU A 159 -20.98 -11.21 -19.94
CA GLU A 159 -21.70 -11.55 -21.16
C GLU A 159 -23.12 -12.00 -20.81
N TYR A 160 -24.04 -11.84 -21.76
CA TYR A 160 -25.37 -12.39 -21.61
C TYR A 160 -25.33 -13.92 -21.66
N ASP A 161 -25.82 -14.56 -20.59
CA ASP A 161 -25.95 -16.01 -20.46
C ASP A 161 -27.41 -16.36 -20.09
N ALA A 162 -28.14 -16.92 -21.06
CA ALA A 162 -29.53 -17.31 -20.91
C ALA A 162 -29.74 -18.46 -19.88
N ARG A 163 -28.70 -19.25 -19.58
CA ARG A 163 -28.78 -20.30 -18.55
C ARG A 163 -28.63 -19.69 -17.17
N PHE A 164 -27.71 -18.73 -17.02
CA PHE A 164 -27.52 -17.99 -15.79
C PHE A 164 -28.76 -17.16 -15.45
N GLU A 165 -29.34 -16.46 -16.43
CA GLU A 165 -30.57 -15.66 -16.26
C GLU A 165 -31.73 -16.47 -15.66
N LYS A 166 -31.94 -17.71 -16.14
CA LYS A 166 -33.02 -18.59 -15.68
C LYS A 166 -32.87 -19.06 -14.23
N GLN A 167 -31.68 -18.94 -13.65
CA GLN A 167 -31.39 -19.36 -12.28
C GLN A 167 -31.56 -18.21 -11.28
N LEU A 168 -31.79 -16.98 -11.73
CA LEU A 168 -31.90 -15.80 -10.89
C LEU A 168 -33.32 -15.61 -10.34
N SER A 169 -33.39 -15.11 -9.10
CA SER A 169 -34.64 -14.58 -8.53
C SER A 169 -35.07 -13.29 -9.26
N PRO A 170 -36.35 -12.87 -9.18
CA PRO A 170 -36.83 -11.65 -9.82
C PRO A 170 -36.02 -10.38 -9.44
N GLU A 171 -35.60 -10.26 -8.19
CA GLU A 171 -34.77 -9.17 -7.70
C GLU A 171 -33.37 -9.18 -8.33
N GLU A 172 -32.76 -10.36 -8.43
CA GLU A 172 -31.42 -10.54 -9.02
C GLU A 172 -31.44 -10.40 -10.53
N LEU A 173 -32.54 -10.74 -11.20
CA LEU A 173 -32.73 -10.59 -12.62
C LEU A 173 -32.66 -9.10 -13.03
N SER A 174 -33.33 -8.24 -12.28
CA SER A 174 -33.28 -6.78 -12.49
C SER A 174 -31.85 -6.24 -12.36
N GLN A 175 -31.13 -6.70 -11.34
CA GLN A 175 -29.71 -6.35 -11.12
C GLN A 175 -28.81 -6.88 -12.24
N TYR A 176 -29.05 -8.10 -12.73
CA TYR A 176 -28.29 -8.69 -13.84
C TYR A 176 -28.47 -7.90 -15.14
N TRP A 177 -29.70 -7.52 -15.47
CA TRP A 177 -29.98 -6.69 -16.63
C TRP A 177 -29.40 -5.27 -16.51
N ALA A 178 -29.39 -4.70 -15.30
CA ALA A 178 -28.72 -3.42 -15.05
C ALA A 178 -27.20 -3.54 -15.25
N HIS A 179 -26.58 -4.62 -14.78
CA HIS A 179 -25.16 -4.93 -15.01
C HIS A 179 -24.83 -5.04 -16.50
N LEU A 180 -25.61 -5.82 -17.28
CA LEU A 180 -25.41 -5.94 -18.73
C LEU A 180 -25.53 -4.59 -19.46
N ARG A 181 -26.50 -3.75 -19.08
CA ARG A 181 -26.64 -2.40 -19.63
C ARG A 181 -25.45 -1.50 -19.31
N ASN A 182 -24.91 -1.59 -18.09
CA ASN A 182 -23.71 -0.84 -17.71
C ASN A 182 -22.48 -1.27 -18.53
N LEU A 183 -22.44 -2.54 -18.98
CA LEU A 183 -21.44 -3.04 -19.91
C LEU A 183 -21.72 -2.70 -21.38
N GLY A 184 -22.83 -2.00 -21.67
CA GLY A 184 -23.19 -1.54 -23.02
C GLY A 184 -24.03 -2.52 -23.84
N TRP A 185 -24.49 -3.63 -23.25
CA TRP A 185 -25.44 -4.53 -23.89
C TRP A 185 -26.81 -3.87 -24.02
N ARG A 186 -27.53 -4.20 -25.10
CA ARG A 186 -28.88 -3.67 -25.38
C ARG A 186 -29.83 -4.79 -25.74
N GLN A 187 -31.12 -4.62 -25.45
CA GLN A 187 -32.15 -5.49 -25.98
C GLN A 187 -32.70 -4.91 -27.28
N ASN A 188 -32.75 -5.71 -28.33
CA ASN A 188 -33.40 -5.32 -29.58
C ASN A 188 -34.93 -5.37 -29.45
N SER A 189 -35.64 -5.03 -30.53
CA SER A 189 -37.12 -5.04 -30.59
C SER A 189 -37.75 -6.39 -30.26
N ARG A 190 -36.99 -7.49 -30.36
CA ARG A 190 -37.40 -8.86 -30.03
C ARG A 190 -37.01 -9.27 -28.60
N LYS A 191 -36.56 -8.33 -27.75
CA LYS A 191 -36.07 -8.56 -26.39
C LYS A 191 -34.85 -9.49 -26.32
N VAL A 192 -34.07 -9.58 -27.40
CA VAL A 192 -32.83 -10.36 -27.42
C VAL A 192 -31.67 -9.45 -27.07
N TRP A 193 -30.78 -9.91 -26.18
CA TRP A 193 -29.58 -9.18 -25.81
C TRP A 193 -28.55 -9.18 -26.94
N VAL A 194 -28.10 -7.98 -27.31
CA VAL A 194 -27.12 -7.70 -28.35
C VAL A 194 -25.87 -7.11 -27.70
N ALA A 195 -24.72 -7.67 -28.06
CA ALA A 195 -23.43 -7.26 -27.54
C ALA A 195 -23.06 -5.84 -27.98
N PRO A 196 -22.34 -5.06 -27.16
CA PRO A 196 -21.85 -3.74 -27.53
C PRO A 196 -21.01 -3.80 -28.82
N GLY A 197 -21.29 -2.88 -29.76
CA GLY A 197 -20.55 -2.78 -31.02
C GLY A 197 -21.05 -3.69 -32.15
N LYS A 198 -22.06 -4.53 -31.93
CA LYS A 198 -22.78 -5.21 -33.03
C LYS A 198 -23.95 -4.35 -33.49
N LEU A 199 -24.01 -4.07 -34.80
CA LEU A 199 -25.16 -3.41 -35.43
C LEU A 199 -26.39 -4.31 -35.31
N ASP A 200 -27.52 -3.73 -34.91
CA ASP A 200 -28.82 -4.38 -34.99
C ASP A 200 -29.15 -4.61 -36.49
N ILE A 201 -29.09 -5.86 -36.93
CA ILE A 201 -29.59 -6.29 -38.25
C ILE A 201 -30.96 -6.92 -38.07
#